data_AF-A0A7G6SSV0-F1
#
_entry.id   AF-A0A7G6SSV0-F1
#
_cell.length_a   1.000
_cell.length_b   1.000
_cell.length_c   1.000
_cell.angle_alpha   90.00
_cell.angle_beta   90.00
_cell.angle_gamma   90.00
#
_symmetry.space_group_name_H-M   'P 1'
#
loop_
_entity.id
_entity.type
_entity.pdbx_description
1 polymer ?
#
loop_
_entity_poly.entity_id
_entity_poly.type
_entity_poly.pdbx_seq_one_letter_code
_entity_poly.pdbx_strand_id
1 'polypeptide(L)' 'MIFNDLMTRARSSIAKRKHYNRLVAEIDSFTSRDLADMRADRSEMLYQIHKQIYG' A
#
# COMPACT_ATOMS: atom_id res chain seq x y z
N MET A 1 7.53 -25.21 -17.60
CA MET A 1 6.94 -24.93 -16.27
C MET A 1 7.69 -23.89 -15.43
N ILE A 2 8.86 -23.38 -15.84
CA ILE A 2 9.58 -22.31 -15.11
C ILE A 2 9.02 -20.90 -15.41
N PHE A 3 8.58 -20.65 -16.64
CA PHE A 3 7.99 -19.36 -17.04
C PHE A 3 6.66 -19.03 -16.34
N ASN A 4 5.84 -20.05 -16.02
CA ASN A 4 4.57 -19.84 -15.32
C ASN A 4 4.78 -19.35 -13.88
N ASP A 5 5.76 -19.90 -13.16
CA ASP A 5 6.08 -19.47 -11.79
C ASP A 5 6.62 -18.03 -11.77
N LEU A 6 7.48 -17.67 -12.72
CA LEU A 6 8.03 -16.33 -12.84
C LEU A 6 6.95 -15.30 -13.19
N MET A 7 6.05 -15.64 -14.11
CA MET A 7 4.91 -14.79 -14.49
C MET A 7 3.93 -14.60 -13.33
N THR A 8 3.72 -15.64 -12.52
CA THR A 8 2.82 -15.58 -11.35
C THR A 8 3.42 -14.71 -10.24
N ARG A 9 4.73 -14.80 -9.99
CA ARG A 9 5.47 -13.92 -9.07
C ARG A 9 5.55 -12.48 -9.57
N ALA A 10 5.73 -12.26 -10.86
CA ALA A 10 5.71 -10.93 -11.45
C ALA A 10 4.31 -10.29 -11.32
N ARG A 11 3.25 -11.06 -11.58
CA ARG A 11 1.87 -10.59 -11.43
C ARG A 11 1.51 -10.30 -9.98
N SER A 12 1.96 -11.12 -9.03
CA SER A 12 1.74 -10.86 -7.61
C SER A 12 2.54 -9.65 -7.13
N SER A 13 3.76 -9.44 -7.61
CA SER A 13 4.57 -8.25 -7.32
C SER A 13 3.92 -6.96 -7.87
N ILE A 14 3.42 -7.00 -9.11
CA ILE A 14 2.67 -5.88 -9.72
C ILE A 14 1.37 -5.62 -8.95
N ALA A 15 0.66 -6.67 -8.54
CA ALA A 15 -0.56 -6.53 -7.74
C ALA A 15 -0.28 -5.87 -6.39
N LYS A 16 0.78 -6.29 -5.68
CA LYS A 16 1.23 -5.66 -4.43
C LYS A 16 1.56 -4.18 -4.63
N ARG A 17 2.32 -3.85 -5.68
CA ARG A 17 2.70 -2.45 -5.97
C ARG A 17 1.49 -1.59 -6.34
N LYS A 18 0.57 -2.11 -7.15
CA LYS A 18 -0.69 -1.43 -7.49
C LYS A 18 -1.54 -1.20 -6.25
N HIS A 19 -1.62 -2.19 -5.37
CA HIS A 19 -2.36 -2.09 -4.12
C HIS A 19 -1.74 -1.06 -3.17
N TYR A 20 -0.42 -1.10 -2.99
CA TYR A 20 0.33 -0.10 -2.23
C TYR A 20 0.08 1.32 -2.74
N ASN A 21 0.28 1.56 -4.04
CA ASN A 21 0.08 2.89 -4.63
C ASN A 21 -1.36 3.40 -4.47
N ARG A 22 -2.34 2.50 -4.53
CA ARG A 22 -3.74 2.86 -4.31
C ARG A 22 -3.96 3.33 -2.87
N LEU A 23 -3.47 2.56 -1.90
CA LEU A 23 -3.62 2.91 -0.48
C LEU A 23 -2.85 4.18 -0.10
N VAL A 24 -1.67 4.39 -0.68
CA VAL A 24 -0.92 5.65 -0.53
C VAL A 24 -1.74 6.83 -1.06
N ALA A 25 -2.35 6.70 -2.24
CA ALA A 25 -3.18 7.75 -2.80
C ALA A 25 -4.43 8.03 -1.94
N GLU A 26 -5.02 6.99 -1.33
CA GLU A 26 -6.12 7.15 -0.38
C GLU A 26 -5.68 7.90 0.88
N ILE A 27 -4.56 7.52 1.49
CA ILE A 27 -3.99 8.24 2.64
C ILE A 27 -3.67 9.70 2.29
N ASP A 28 -3.08 9.94 1.12
CA ASP A 28 -2.70 11.28 0.70
C ASP A 28 -3.91 12.17 0.44
N SER A 29 -5.04 11.56 0.06
CA SER A 29 -6.33 12.25 -0.10
C SER A 29 -6.97 12.67 1.22
N PHE A 30 -6.54 12.13 2.36
CA PHE A 30 -7.06 12.53 3.67
C PHE A 30 -6.67 13.96 4.02
N THR A 31 -7.66 14.73 4.43
CA THR A 31 -7.46 16.10 4.88
C THR A 31 -6.90 16.12 6.31
N SER A 32 -6.33 17.24 6.73
CA SER A 32 -5.88 17.41 8.11
C SER A 32 -7.00 17.18 9.14
N ARG A 33 -8.26 17.43 8.77
CA ARG A 33 -9.41 17.13 9.63
C ARG A 33 -9.65 15.63 9.74
N ASP A 34 -9.67 14.90 8.62
CA ASP A 34 -9.84 13.44 8.64
C ASP A 34 -8.75 12.75 9.48
N LEU A 35 -7.51 13.21 9.32
CA LEU A 35 -6.37 12.75 10.12
C LEU A 35 -6.55 13.05 11.61
N ALA A 36 -7.02 14.26 11.95
CA ALA A 36 -7.27 14.66 13.33
C ALA A 36 -8.43 13.88 13.95
N ASP A 37 -9.51 13.65 13.20
CA ASP A 37 -10.68 12.88 13.63
C ASP A 37 -10.31 11.42 13.90
N MET A 38 -9.42 10.85 13.07
CA MET A 38 -8.87 9.51 13.26
C MET A 38 -7.76 9.46 14.32
N ARG A 39 -7.29 10.61 14.80
CA ARG A 39 -6.12 10.76 15.68
C ARG A 39 -4.89 10.02 15.13
N ALA A 40 -4.70 10.07 13.82
CA ALA A 40 -3.66 9.33 13.11
C ALA A 40 -2.68 10.28 12.41
N ASP A 41 -1.40 9.91 12.41
CA ASP A 41 -0.38 10.60 11.62
C ASP A 41 -0.28 9.99 10.22
N ARG A 42 -0.16 10.85 9.20
CA ARG A 42 -0.04 10.41 7.80
C ARG A 42 1.17 9.50 7.59
N SER A 43 2.30 9.86 8.19
CA SER A 43 3.57 9.13 8.07
C SER A 43 3.47 7.76 8.73
N GLU A 44 2.80 7.68 9.88
CA GLU A 44 2.54 6.42 10.57
C GLU A 44 1.66 5.49 9.72
N MET A 45 0.58 6.00 9.13
CA MET A 45 -0.28 5.19 8.26
C MET A 45 0.47 4.66 7.04
N LEU A 46 1.29 5.50 6.38
CA LEU A 46 2.12 5.07 5.26
C LEU A 46 3.09 3.96 5.67
N TYR A 47 3.70 4.09 6.85
CA TYR A 47 4.58 3.07 7.41
C TYR A 47 3.85 1.74 7.68
N GLN A 48 2.65 1.78 8.28
CA GLN A 48 1.87 0.58 8.55
C GLN A 48 1.43 -0.12 7.26
N ILE A 49 1.02 0.63 6.22
CA ILE A 49 0.63 0.04 4.93
C ILE A 49 1.84 -0.58 4.22
N HIS A 50 2.99 0.08 4.26
CA HIS A 50 4.22 -0.51 3.74
C HIS A 50 4.54 -1.84 4.43
N LYS A 51 4.48 -1.86 5.78
CA LYS A 51 4.70 -3.06 6.58
C LYS A 51 3.67 -4.15 6.32
N GLN A 52 2.40 -3.82 6.08
CA GLN A 52 1.35 -4.80 5.80
C GLN A 52 1.51 -5.50 4.44
N ILE A 53 2.06 -4.79 3.44
CA ILE A 53 2.18 -5.31 2.06
C ILE A 53 3.53 -6.01 1.83
N TYR A 54 4.59 -5.47 2.43
CA TYR A 54 5.97 -5.89 2.18
C TYR A 54 6.65 -6.55 3.39
N GLY A 55 6.14 -6.34 4.61
CA GLY A 55 6.53 -7.11 5.79
C GLY A 55 5.79 -8.44 5.88
#